data_AF-A0A524K3U5-F1
#
_entry.id   AF-A0A524K3U5-F1
#
_cell.length_a   1.000
_cell.length_b   1.000
_cell.length_c   1.000
_cell.angle_alpha   90.00
_cell.angle_beta   90.00
_cell.angle_gamma   90.00
#
_symmetry.space_group_name_H-M   'P 1'
#
loop_
_entity.id
_entity.type
_entity.pdbx_description
1 polymer ?
#
loop_
_entity_poly.entity_id
_entity_poly.type
_entity_poly.pdbx_seq_one_letter_code
_entity_poly.pdbx_strand_id
1 'polypeptide(L)'
;MDMWTITIIGVSTVFLALISLSFVLMLFRFIFAPRRTVKPSAKSMAQATPAVTTSPDGTIIAVITAAIAASTGHSAASFRIASVEAVGGFNTPAWGYIDRLARAVHGRQANI
;
A
#
# COMPACT_ATOMS: atom_id res chain seq x y z
N MET A 1 -14.11 36.09 -17.62
CA MET A 1 -13.74 34.72 -17.20
C MET A 1 -14.05 34.63 -15.72
N ASP A 2 -15.16 34.03 -15.35
CA ASP A 2 -15.55 33.90 -13.95
C ASP A 2 -14.51 33.05 -13.21
N MET A 3 -14.25 33.36 -11.93
CA MET A 3 -13.24 32.68 -11.12
C MET A 3 -13.47 31.16 -11.07
N TRP A 4 -14.73 30.75 -11.10
CA TRP A 4 -15.16 29.35 -11.13
C TRP A 4 -14.72 28.62 -12.41
N THR A 5 -14.72 29.32 -13.54
CA THR A 5 -14.30 28.79 -14.84
C THR A 5 -12.81 28.45 -14.85
N ILE A 6 -11.97 29.30 -14.24
CA ILE A 6 -10.52 29.05 -14.14
C ILE A 6 -10.25 27.79 -13.29
N THR A 7 -10.95 27.64 -12.16
CA THR A 7 -10.81 26.46 -11.29
C THR A 7 -11.27 25.17 -11.99
N ILE A 8 -12.42 25.20 -12.67
CA ILE A 8 -12.94 24.04 -13.41
C ILE A 8 -11.97 23.64 -14.53
N ILE A 9 -11.45 24.61 -15.29
CA ILE A 9 -10.50 24.33 -16.36
C ILE A 9 -9.21 23.72 -15.79
N GLY A 10 -8.67 24.26 -14.69
CA GLY A 10 -7.47 23.73 -14.05
C GLY A 10 -7.65 22.29 -13.55
N VAL A 11 -8.72 22.02 -12.79
CA VAL A 11 -9.03 20.67 -12.27
C VAL A 11 -9.29 19.70 -13.42
N SER A 12 -10.04 20.13 -14.44
CA SER A 12 -10.33 19.31 -15.62
C SER A 12 -9.05 18.94 -16.39
N THR A 13 -8.14 19.89 -16.62
CA THR A 13 -6.88 19.63 -17.32
C THR A 13 -6.04 18.59 -16.59
N VAL A 14 -5.92 18.69 -15.27
CA VAL A 14 -5.15 17.73 -14.47
C VAL A 14 -5.84 16.37 -14.48
N PHE A 15 -7.17 16.33 -14.36
CA PHE A 15 -7.95 15.10 -14.43
C PHE A 15 -7.79 14.38 -15.78
N LEU A 16 -7.90 15.12 -16.90
CA LEU A 16 -7.66 14.60 -18.24
C LEU A 16 -6.22 14.11 -18.42
N ALA A 17 -5.22 14.83 -17.88
CA ALA A 17 -3.83 14.42 -17.96
C ALA A 17 -3.58 13.08 -17.25
N LEU A 18 -4.16 12.88 -16.06
CA LEU A 18 -4.05 11.63 -15.31
C LEU A 18 -4.75 10.46 -16.04
N ILE A 19 -5.94 10.71 -16.59
CA ILE A 19 -6.68 9.70 -17.38
C ILE A 19 -5.88 9.32 -18.63
N SER A 20 -5.39 10.30 -19.39
CA SER A 20 -4.58 10.04 -20.59
C SER A 20 -3.32 9.26 -20.25
N LEU A 21 -2.63 9.60 -19.16
CA LEU A 21 -1.45 8.86 -18.73
C LEU A 21 -1.80 7.40 -18.40
N SER A 22 -2.87 7.16 -17.65
CA SER A 22 -3.35 5.80 -17.34
C SER A 22 -3.69 5.02 -18.62
N PHE A 23 -4.39 5.66 -19.56
CA PHE A 23 -4.79 5.04 -20.82
C PHE A 23 -3.58 4.65 -21.68
N VAL A 24 -2.59 5.53 -21.79
CA VAL A 24 -1.34 5.26 -22.53
C VAL A 24 -0.57 4.10 -21.89
N LEU A 25 -0.47 4.07 -20.56
CA LEU A 25 0.15 2.94 -19.85
C LEU A 25 -0.60 1.63 -20.08
N MET A 26 -1.93 1.66 -20.12
CA MET A 26 -2.77 0.49 -20.40
C MET A 26 -2.58 -0.01 -21.85
N LEU A 27 -2.48 0.91 -22.81
CA LEU A 27 -2.25 0.59 -24.22
C LEU A 27 -0.86 -0.01 -24.44
N PHE A 28 0.17 0.56 -23.82
CA PHE A 28 1.52 -0.02 -23.83
C PHE A 28 1.54 -1.39 -23.16
N ARG A 29 0.86 -1.56 -22.02
CA ARG A 29 0.68 -2.88 -21.40
C ARG A 29 -0.02 -3.83 -22.36
N PHE A 30 -1.05 -3.40 -23.10
CA PHE A 30 -1.79 -4.27 -24.01
C PHE A 30 -0.96 -4.72 -25.22
N ILE A 31 -0.12 -3.84 -25.78
CA ILE A 31 0.79 -4.19 -26.89
C ILE A 31 1.96 -5.06 -26.41
N PHE A 32 2.57 -4.73 -25.26
CA PHE A 32 3.81 -5.37 -24.79
C PHE A 32 3.61 -6.48 -23.75
N ALA A 33 2.40 -6.69 -23.22
CA ALA A 33 2.13 -7.84 -22.36
C ALA A 33 1.78 -9.05 -23.23
N PRO A 34 2.69 -10.03 -23.40
CA PRO A 34 2.28 -11.34 -23.85
C PRO A 34 1.19 -11.83 -22.91
N ARG A 35 0.03 -12.19 -23.46
CA ARG A 35 -1.06 -12.81 -22.73
C ARG A 35 -0.52 -14.08 -22.06
N ARG A 36 -0.10 -13.97 -20.80
CA ARG A 36 -0.06 -15.12 -19.91
C ARG A 36 -1.51 -15.45 -19.61
N THR A 37 -2.04 -16.34 -20.43
CA THR A 37 -3.21 -17.14 -20.14
C THR A 37 -3.01 -17.76 -18.76
N VAL A 38 -3.61 -17.13 -17.74
CA VAL A 38 -3.76 -17.77 -16.44
C VAL A 38 -4.81 -18.86 -16.67
N LYS A 39 -4.34 -20.06 -17.00
CA LYS A 39 -5.17 -21.26 -17.01
C LYS A 39 -5.68 -21.42 -15.56
N PRO A 40 -6.99 -21.48 -15.30
CA PRO A 40 -7.47 -21.88 -13.99
C PRO A 40 -7.15 -23.36 -13.84
N SER A 41 -5.98 -23.67 -13.29
CA SER A 41 -5.68 -25.03 -12.88
C SER A 41 -6.32 -25.22 -11.52
N ALA A 42 -7.56 -25.67 -11.55
CA ALA A 42 -8.14 -26.41 -10.44
C ALA A 42 -7.20 -27.57 -10.11
N LYS A 43 -6.40 -27.40 -9.05
CA LYS A 43 -5.85 -28.52 -8.30
C LYS A 43 -5.95 -28.18 -6.83
N SER A 44 -7.12 -28.49 -6.31
CA SER A 44 -7.25 -28.92 -4.92
C SER A 44 -6.23 -30.03 -4.69
N MET A 45 -5.22 -29.75 -3.89
CA MET A 45 -4.49 -30.77 -3.15
C MET A 45 -3.80 -30.08 -1.96
N ALA A 46 -4.41 -30.26 -0.80
CA ALA A 46 -3.78 -30.35 0.51
C ALA A 46 -2.60 -29.38 0.73
N GLN A 47 -2.91 -28.10 0.96
CA GLN A 47 -1.95 -27.23 1.60
C GLN A 47 -2.18 -27.36 3.11
N ALA A 48 -1.29 -28.10 3.76
CA ALA A 48 -1.15 -28.08 5.20
C ALA A 48 -1.23 -26.63 5.65
N THR A 49 -2.26 -26.33 6.45
CA THR A 49 -2.39 -25.09 7.19
C THR A 49 -1.05 -24.92 7.90
N PRO A 50 -0.21 -23.92 7.54
CA PRO A 50 0.73 -23.46 8.53
C PRO A 50 -0.16 -23.03 9.68
N ALA A 51 -0.01 -23.65 10.83
CA ALA A 51 -0.66 -23.19 12.05
C ALA A 51 -0.40 -21.69 12.08
N VAL A 52 -1.46 -20.90 11.83
CA VAL A 52 -1.38 -19.45 11.91
C VAL A 52 -1.20 -19.23 13.39
N THR A 53 0.06 -19.15 13.81
CA THR A 53 0.41 -18.59 15.10
C THR A 53 -0.32 -17.26 15.09
N THR A 54 -1.36 -17.15 15.92
CA THR A 54 -2.13 -15.92 16.10
C THR A 54 -1.28 -14.95 16.93
N SER A 55 -0.03 -14.78 16.50
CA SER A 55 0.86 -13.71 16.88
C SER A 55 0.46 -12.50 16.04
N PRO A 56 0.50 -11.27 16.59
CA PRO A 56 0.33 -10.05 15.81
C PRO A 56 1.22 -10.02 14.53
N ASP A 57 2.37 -10.68 14.56
CA ASP A 57 3.27 -10.79 13.41
C ASP A 57 2.67 -11.60 12.26
N GLY A 58 1.82 -12.59 12.55
CA GLY A 58 1.18 -13.44 11.54
C GLY A 58 0.26 -12.65 10.62
N THR A 59 -0.49 -11.70 11.17
CA THR A 59 -1.34 -10.80 10.37
C THR A 59 -0.50 -9.87 9.49
N ILE A 60 0.60 -9.32 10.02
CA ILE A 60 1.52 -8.47 9.26
C ILE A 60 2.14 -9.25 8.11
N ILE A 61 2.64 -10.46 8.38
CA ILE A 61 3.22 -11.35 7.37
C ILE A 61 2.18 -11.67 6.29
N ALA A 62 0.93 -11.96 6.65
CA ALA A 62 -0.14 -12.24 5.69
C ALA A 62 -0.44 -11.06 4.77
N VAL A 63 -0.56 -9.84 5.32
CA VAL A 63 -0.80 -8.62 4.53
C VAL A 63 0.37 -8.32 3.59
N ILE A 64 1.61 -8.41 4.08
CA ILE A 64 2.82 -8.22 3.27
C ILE A 64 2.86 -9.27 2.15
N THR A 65 2.58 -10.53 2.48
CA THR A 65 2.57 -11.63 1.51
C THR A 65 1.53 -11.38 0.42
N ALA A 66 0.32 -10.98 0.78
CA ALA A 66 -0.74 -10.67 -0.17
C ALA A 66 -0.37 -9.48 -1.07
N ALA A 67 0.22 -8.42 -0.51
CA ALA A 67 0.65 -7.25 -1.27
C ALA A 67 1.74 -7.58 -2.30
N ILE A 68 2.75 -8.39 -1.91
CA ILE A 68 3.84 -8.81 -2.80
C ILE A 68 3.32 -9.74 -3.90
N ALA A 69 2.43 -10.67 -3.55
CA ALA A 69 1.81 -11.55 -4.53
C ALA A 69 0.99 -10.76 -5.56
N ALA A 70 0.24 -9.75 -5.12
CA ALA A 70 -0.53 -8.87 -5.99
C ALA A 70 0.35 -7.97 -6.88
N SER A 71 1.45 -7.42 -6.36
CA SER A 71 2.34 -6.52 -7.12
C SER A 71 3.21 -7.27 -8.13
N THR A 72 3.67 -8.47 -7.77
CA THR A 72 4.63 -9.24 -8.58
C THR A 72 3.95 -10.28 -9.47
N GLY A 73 2.67 -10.57 -9.23
CA GLY A 73 1.93 -11.63 -9.92
C GLY A 73 2.45 -13.05 -9.65
N HIS A 74 3.29 -13.21 -8.61
CA HIS A 74 3.83 -14.49 -8.17
C HIS A 74 3.00 -15.04 -7.00
N SER A 75 2.90 -16.36 -6.89
CA SER A 75 2.16 -17.00 -5.80
C SER A 75 2.82 -16.75 -4.45
N ALA A 76 2.03 -16.64 -3.39
CA ALA A 76 2.49 -16.52 -2.00
C ALA A 76 3.43 -17.64 -1.55
N ALA A 77 3.42 -18.79 -2.24
CA ALA A 77 4.32 -19.91 -1.98
C ALA A 77 5.73 -19.72 -2.59
N SER A 78 5.92 -18.76 -3.49
CA SER A 78 7.19 -18.54 -4.20
C SER A 78 8.22 -17.74 -3.40
N PHE A 79 7.85 -17.21 -2.24
CA PHE A 79 8.73 -16.42 -1.39
C PHE A 79 8.53 -16.78 0.09
N ARG A 80 9.61 -16.65 0.87
CA ARG A 80 9.67 -16.95 2.30
C ARG A 80 10.09 -15.70 3.06
N ILE A 81 9.35 -15.33 4.10
CA ILE A 81 9.69 -14.22 4.99
C ILE A 81 10.59 -14.79 6.09
N ALA A 82 11.87 -14.37 6.09
CA ALA A 82 12.87 -14.91 7.02
C ALA A 82 12.87 -14.19 8.38
N SER A 83 12.72 -12.87 8.39
CA SER A 83 12.59 -12.06 9.61
C SER A 83 11.72 -10.85 9.33
N VAL A 84 10.94 -10.44 10.33
CA VAL A 84 10.21 -9.18 10.36
C VAL A 84 10.64 -8.46 11.63
N GLU A 85 11.52 -7.49 11.48
CA GLU A 85 11.96 -6.64 12.58
C GLU A 85 11.34 -5.26 12.40
N ALA A 86 10.72 -4.76 13.46
CA ALA A 86 10.42 -3.34 13.54
C ALA A 86 11.77 -2.61 13.50
N VAL A 87 11.94 -1.70 12.55
CA VAL A 87 13.16 -0.89 12.43
C VAL A 87 13.36 -0.18 13.77
N GLY A 88 14.34 -0.66 14.55
CA GLY A 88 14.62 -0.22 15.91
C GLY A 88 14.91 1.27 15.93
N GLY A 89 13.93 2.05 16.32
CA GLY A 89 13.96 3.50 16.28
C GLY A 89 12.63 4.04 16.73
N PHE A 90 12.66 5.21 17.35
CA PHE A 90 11.51 5.97 17.80
C PHE A 90 10.37 5.91 16.76
N ASN A 91 9.35 5.05 16.99
CA ASN A 91 8.26 4.70 16.06
C ASN A 91 7.24 5.85 15.89
N THR A 92 7.67 7.06 16.21
CA THR A 92 6.90 8.27 16.08
C THR A 92 7.70 9.16 15.13
N PRO A 93 7.14 9.58 13.98
CA PRO A 93 7.85 10.53 13.14
C PRO A 93 8.20 11.78 13.95
N ALA A 94 9.27 12.49 13.59
CA ALA A 94 9.76 13.66 14.35
C ALA A 94 8.64 14.68 14.67
N TRP A 95 7.71 14.87 13.73
CA TRP A 95 6.51 15.69 13.90
C TRP A 95 5.58 15.20 15.02
N GLY A 96 5.40 13.89 15.14
CA GLY A 96 4.58 13.27 16.19
C GLY A 96 5.21 13.36 17.58
N TYR A 97 6.54 13.46 17.68
CA TYR A 97 7.20 13.71 18.96
C TYR A 97 6.93 15.13 19.47
N ILE A 98 7.11 16.10 18.58
CA ILE A 98 6.94 17.52 18.89
C ILE A 98 5.51 17.80 19.35
N ASP A 99 4.51 17.19 18.70
CA ASP A 99 3.11 17.35 19.09
C ASP A 99 2.80 16.76 20.48
N ARG A 100 3.36 15.60 20.82
CA ARG A 100 3.21 14.99 22.15
C ARG A 100 3.88 15.81 23.24
N LEU A 101 5.05 16.38 22.95
CA LEU A 101 5.73 17.30 23.85
C LEU A 101 4.94 18.60 24.02
N ALA A 102 4.42 19.17 22.93
CA ALA A 102 3.60 20.38 22.97
C ALA A 102 2.35 20.19 23.84
N ARG A 103 1.67 19.04 23.73
CA ARG A 103 0.53 18.69 24.59
C ARG A 103 0.93 18.49 26.05
N ALA A 104 2.07 17.84 26.33
CA ALA A 104 2.57 17.65 27.68
C ALA A 104 2.97 18.98 28.37
N VAL A 105 3.48 19.95 27.60
CA VAL A 105 3.78 21.30 28.09
C VAL A 105 2.49 22.10 28.33
N HIS A 106 1.54 22.06 27.41
CA HIS A 106 0.26 22.76 27.56
C HIS A 106 -0.56 22.27 28.76
N GLY A 107 -0.61 20.95 28.99
CA GLY A 107 -1.30 20.38 30.16
C GLY A 107 -0.68 20.79 31.50
N ARG A 108 0.61 21.16 31.52
CA ARG A 108 1.30 21.63 32.72
C ARG A 108 1.02 23.11 33.02
N GLN A 109 0.79 23.92 31.99
CA GLN A 109 0.45 25.35 32.11
C GLN A 109 -1.01 25.57 32.53
N ALA A 110 -1.89 24.60 32.30
CA ALA A 110 -3.30 24.66 32.70
C ALA A 110 -3.54 24.24 34.18
N ASN A 111 -2.48 23.83 34.89
CA ASN A 111 -2.55 23.34 36.28
C ASN A 111 -1.75 24.21 37.26
N ILE A 112 -1.54 25.49 36.90
CA ILE A 112 -1.01 26.58 37.73
C ILE A 112 -2.01 27.73 37.71
#